data_AF-A0A2E8KYY4-F1
#
_entry.id   AF-A0A2E8KYY4-F1
#
_cell.length_a   1.000
_cell.length_b   1.000
_cell.length_c   1.000
_cell.angle_alpha   90.00
_cell.angle_beta   90.00
_cell.angle_gamma   90.00
#
_symmetry.space_group_name_H-M   'P 1'
#
loop_
_entity.id
_entity.type
_entity.pdbx_description
1 polymer ?
#
loop_
_entity_poly.entity_id
_entity_poly.type
_entity_poly.pdbx_seq_one_letter_code
_entity_poly.pdbx_strand_id
1 'polypeptide(L)'
;MDDNPKASVSFSSDIQPVFDISCATSGCHRTGHFTNIDLSEGNSYINLVNVESINFAPLKLVDPGKPEDSVLYLKIVESSETGSKMPPGGTLSDASVTNIQTWITEGAENN
;
A
#
# COMPACT_ATOMS: atom_id res chain seq x y z
N MET A 1 21.48 25.79 4.70
CA MET A 1 21.86 24.52 4.06
C MET A 1 21.49 23.45 5.06
N ASP A 2 20.20 23.16 5.16
CA ASP A 2 19.68 22.21 6.12
C ASP A 2 19.58 20.87 5.41
N ASP A 3 20.73 20.20 5.33
CA ASP A 3 20.83 18.81 4.89
C ASP A 3 20.36 17.93 6.06
N ASN A 4 19.05 17.96 6.32
CA ASN A 4 18.40 16.93 7.11
C ASN A 4 18.10 15.80 6.12
N PRO A 5 18.76 14.63 6.19
CA PRO A 5 18.35 13.51 5.37
C PRO A 5 16.90 13.24 5.73
N LYS A 6 15.98 13.37 4.77
CA LYS A 6 14.65 12.79 4.94
C LYS A 6 14.91 11.31 5.19
N ALA A 7 14.64 10.87 6.42
CA ALA A 7 14.67 9.44 6.71
C ALA A 7 13.72 8.78 5.71
N SER A 8 14.24 7.84 4.91
CA SER A 8 13.44 7.06 3.99
C SER A 8 12.37 6.30 4.77
N VAL A 9 11.19 6.15 4.17
CA VAL A 9 10.10 5.43 4.83
C VAL A 9 10.46 3.95 4.93
N SER A 10 10.38 3.40 6.14
CA SER A 10 10.65 1.99 6.39
C SER A 10 9.41 1.15 6.14
N PHE A 11 9.54 0.07 5.36
CA PHE A 11 8.43 -0.86 5.19
C PHE A 11 8.01 -1.49 6.52
N SER A 12 8.99 -1.99 7.28
CA SER A 12 8.73 -2.70 8.53
C SER A 12 8.19 -1.78 9.64
N SER A 13 8.69 -0.55 9.72
CA SER A 13 8.37 0.37 10.83
C SER A 13 7.24 1.35 10.52
N ASP A 14 7.03 1.72 9.25
CA ASP A 14 6.06 2.77 8.88
C ASP A 14 4.89 2.24 8.05
N ILE A 15 5.09 1.22 7.21
CA ILE A 15 4.06 0.73 6.28
C ILE A 15 3.32 -0.47 6.84
N GLN A 16 4.02 -1.50 7.32
CA GLN A 16 3.40 -2.69 7.86
C GLN A 16 2.42 -2.38 9.02
N PRO A 17 2.74 -1.47 9.97
CA PRO A 17 1.79 -1.12 11.02
C PRO A 17 0.50 -0.48 10.50
N VAL A 18 0.56 0.27 9.39
CA VAL A 18 -0.64 0.82 8.73
C VAL A 18 -1.50 -0.32 8.19
N PHE A 19 -0.88 -1.31 7.55
CA PHE A 19 -1.58 -2.48 7.05
C PHE A 19 -2.22 -3.29 8.19
N ASP A 20 -1.51 -3.53 9.28
CA ASP A 20 -2.03 -4.31 10.40
C ASP A 20 -3.25 -3.66 11.05
N ILE A 21 -3.25 -2.32 11.18
CA ILE A 21 -4.33 -1.56 11.82
C ILE A 21 -5.54 -1.42 10.89
N SER A 22 -5.31 -1.20 9.59
CA SER A 22 -6.37 -0.70 8.69
C SER A 22 -6.76 -1.66 7.57
N CYS A 23 -5.95 -2.70 7.30
CA CYS A 23 -6.12 -3.52 6.10
C CYS A 23 -6.12 -5.03 6.39
N ALA A 24 -5.20 -5.53 7.21
CA ALA A 24 -5.04 -6.94 7.56
C ALA A 24 -5.92 -7.36 8.76
N THR A 25 -7.09 -6.75 8.87
CA THR A 25 -8.06 -7.01 9.93
C THR A 25 -9.02 -8.15 9.54
N SER A 26 -9.77 -8.67 10.53
CA SER A 26 -10.72 -9.76 10.30
C SER A 26 -11.79 -9.34 9.28
N GLY A 27 -11.89 -10.06 8.16
CA GLY A 27 -12.85 -9.79 7.10
C GLY A 27 -12.36 -8.82 6.01
N CYS A 28 -11.12 -8.32 6.13
CA CYS A 28 -10.45 -7.53 5.11
C CYS A 28 -9.28 -8.33 4.51
N HIS A 29 -8.15 -7.69 4.20
CA HIS A 29 -7.05 -8.28 3.42
C HIS A 29 -6.10 -9.14 4.27
N ARG A 30 -6.61 -10.29 4.73
CA ARG A 30 -5.85 -11.32 5.44
C ARG A 30 -5.91 -12.65 4.68
N THR A 31 -5.07 -13.61 5.06
CA THR A 31 -5.09 -14.98 4.54
C THR A 31 -6.52 -15.52 4.39
N GLY A 32 -6.85 -16.02 3.20
CA GLY A 32 -8.18 -16.56 2.89
C GLY A 32 -9.25 -15.54 2.53
N HIS A 33 -8.91 -14.25 2.44
CA HIS A 33 -9.82 -13.23 1.91
C HIS A 33 -10.14 -13.48 0.43
N PHE A 34 -11.35 -13.13 0.00
CA PHE A 34 -11.85 -13.40 -1.36
C PHE A 34 -11.06 -12.69 -2.46
N THR A 35 -10.30 -11.63 -2.13
CA THR A 35 -9.43 -10.95 -3.10
C THR A 35 -8.08 -11.66 -3.29
N ASN A 36 -7.79 -12.72 -2.52
CA ASN A 36 -6.49 -13.41 -2.47
C ASN A 36 -5.30 -12.48 -2.14
N ILE A 37 -5.56 -11.31 -1.55
CA ILE A 37 -4.54 -10.37 -1.10
C ILE A 37 -4.43 -10.53 0.41
N ASP A 38 -3.23 -10.86 0.87
CA ASP A 38 -2.89 -10.96 2.29
C ASP A 38 -1.84 -9.91 2.65
N LEU A 39 -2.24 -8.95 3.47
CA LEU A 39 -1.43 -7.83 3.95
C LEU A 39 -0.91 -8.02 5.37
N SER A 40 -1.08 -9.22 5.93
CA SER A 40 -0.49 -9.54 7.23
C SER A 40 1.04 -9.53 7.15
N GLU A 41 1.66 -9.21 8.30
CA GLU A 41 3.10 -9.26 8.47
C GLU A 41 3.70 -10.59 7.96
N GLY A 42 4.81 -10.49 7.23
CA GLY A 42 5.48 -11.63 6.59
C GLY A 42 4.93 -12.02 5.21
N ASN A 43 3.71 -11.59 4.85
CA ASN A 43 3.08 -11.88 3.55
C ASN A 43 2.91 -10.65 2.67
N SER A 44 2.61 -9.50 3.28
CA SER A 44 2.27 -8.23 2.63
C SER A 44 3.23 -7.82 1.50
N TYR A 45 4.54 -7.76 1.76
CA TYR A 45 5.53 -7.24 0.81
C TYR A 45 5.55 -8.06 -0.48
N ILE A 46 5.73 -9.38 -0.36
CA ILE A 46 5.85 -10.30 -1.49
C ILE A 46 4.56 -10.41 -2.30
N ASN A 47 3.41 -10.16 -1.67
CA ASN A 47 2.11 -10.20 -2.32
C ASN A 47 1.74 -8.89 -3.02
N LEU A 48 2.43 -7.78 -2.73
CA LEU A 48 2.12 -6.47 -3.27
C LEU A 48 3.14 -5.99 -4.30
N VAL A 49 4.42 -6.02 -3.94
CA VAL A 49 5.46 -5.31 -4.69
C VAL A 49 5.80 -6.06 -5.96
N ASN A 50 5.75 -5.37 -7.10
CA ASN A 50 5.93 -5.93 -8.44
C ASN A 50 4.91 -7.01 -8.85
N VAL A 51 3.79 -7.14 -8.14
CA VAL A 51 2.72 -8.07 -8.48
C VAL A 51 1.68 -7.39 -9.36
N GLU A 52 1.40 -7.96 -10.54
CA GLU A 52 0.34 -7.46 -11.42
C GLU A 52 -1.04 -7.60 -10.76
N SER A 53 -1.88 -6.58 -10.89
CA SER A 53 -3.24 -6.63 -10.37
C SER A 53 -4.16 -7.43 -11.28
N ILE A 54 -4.73 -8.52 -10.75
CA ILE A 54 -5.71 -9.35 -11.48
C ILE A 54 -6.92 -8.52 -11.95
N ASN A 55 -7.38 -7.56 -11.13
CA ASN A 55 -8.60 -6.81 -11.40
C ASN A 55 -8.36 -5.50 -12.17
N PHE A 56 -7.11 -5.02 -12.22
CA PHE A 56 -6.78 -3.69 -12.74
C PHE A 56 -5.57 -3.72 -13.68
N ALA A 57 -5.29 -4.87 -14.31
CA ALA A 57 -4.23 -4.96 -15.32
C ALA A 57 -4.40 -3.87 -16.40
N PRO A 58 -3.32 -3.20 -16.83
CA PRO A 58 -1.91 -3.55 -16.61
C PRO A 58 -1.27 -2.98 -15.32
N LEU A 59 -2.05 -2.39 -14.41
CA LEU A 59 -1.50 -1.83 -13.16
C LEU A 59 -0.97 -2.92 -12.23
N LYS A 60 0.03 -2.58 -11.42
CA LYS A 60 0.51 -3.44 -10.34
C LYS A 60 -0.17 -3.10 -9.02
N LEU A 61 -0.18 -4.05 -8.09
CA LEU A 61 -0.62 -3.79 -6.71
C LEU A 61 0.26 -2.70 -6.07
N VAL A 62 1.57 -2.82 -6.24
CA VAL A 62 2.57 -1.75 -6.03
C VAL A 62 3.60 -1.80 -7.17
N ASP A 63 3.71 -0.71 -7.94
CA ASP A 63 4.80 -0.46 -8.90
C ASP A 63 5.86 0.44 -8.26
N PRO A 64 7.06 -0.08 -7.91
CA PRO A 64 8.14 0.71 -7.36
C PRO A 64 8.44 1.99 -8.16
N GLY A 65 8.48 3.12 -7.47
CA GLY A 65 8.75 4.43 -8.04
C GLY A 65 7.54 5.11 -8.71
N LYS A 66 6.38 4.45 -8.77
CA LYS A 66 5.19 4.97 -9.47
C LYS A 66 3.91 4.80 -8.64
N PRO A 67 3.64 5.73 -7.70
CA PRO A 67 2.40 5.72 -6.93
C PRO A 67 1.14 5.73 -7.80
N GLU A 68 1.16 6.49 -8.89
CA GLU A 68 0.06 6.60 -9.85
C GLU A 68 -0.22 5.31 -10.65
N ASP A 69 0.77 4.43 -10.81
CA ASP A 69 0.60 3.12 -11.44
C ASP A 69 0.38 1.99 -10.39
N SER A 70 0.20 2.35 -9.12
CA SER A 70 0.08 1.44 -7.99
C SER A 70 -1.35 1.37 -7.45
N VAL A 71 -2.02 0.24 -7.63
CA VAL A 71 -3.41 0.02 -7.18
C VAL A 71 -3.59 0.30 -5.69
N LEU A 72 -2.61 -0.04 -4.85
CA LEU A 72 -2.67 0.28 -3.40
C LEU A 72 -2.89 1.77 -3.15
N TYR A 73 -2.09 2.64 -3.79
CA TYR A 73 -2.19 4.08 -3.62
C TYR A 73 -3.48 4.62 -4.23
N LEU A 74 -3.81 4.20 -5.45
CA LEU A 74 -5.03 4.61 -6.14
C LEU A 74 -6.30 4.26 -5.34
N LYS A 75 -6.32 3.11 -4.67
CA LYS A 75 -7.43 2.68 -3.81
C LYS A 75 -7.59 3.56 -2.57
N ILE A 76 -6.50 4.02 -1.96
CA ILE A 76 -6.58 4.80 -0.72
C ILE A 76 -6.86 6.29 -0.96
N VAL A 77 -6.62 6.78 -2.18
CA VAL A 77 -6.95 8.15 -2.61
C VAL A 77 -8.25 8.23 -3.43
N GLU A 78 -8.98 7.14 -3.59
CA GLU A 78 -10.25 7.09 -4.34
C GLU A 78 -10.11 7.49 -5.82
N SER A 79 -9.08 6.98 -6.49
CA SER A 79 -8.97 7.14 -7.94
C SER A 79 -10.10 6.40 -8.67
N SER A 80 -10.69 7.05 -9.67
CA SER A 80 -11.70 6.46 -10.56
C SER A 80 -11.21 5.19 -11.28
N GLU A 81 -9.90 5.00 -11.41
CA GLU A 81 -9.30 3.84 -12.10
C GLU A 81 -9.43 2.54 -11.32
N THR A 82 -9.51 2.61 -9.99
CA THR A 82 -9.57 1.42 -9.14
C THR A 82 -10.92 1.25 -8.43
N GLY A 83 -11.92 2.04 -8.80
CA GLY A 83 -13.27 1.97 -8.24
C GLY A 83 -13.33 2.49 -6.79
N SER A 84 -14.12 1.83 -5.94
CA SER A 84 -14.38 2.34 -4.58
C SER A 84 -13.12 2.40 -3.70
N LYS A 85 -13.06 3.45 -2.89
CA LYS A 85 -12.01 3.74 -1.91
C LYS A 85 -11.84 2.60 -0.90
N MET A 86 -10.59 2.40 -0.48
CA MET A 86 -10.24 1.57 0.68
C MET A 86 -9.64 2.43 1.81
N PRO A 87 -9.91 2.10 3.10
CA PRO A 87 -10.86 1.08 3.55
C PRO A 87 -12.34 1.50 3.32
N PRO A 88 -13.29 0.57 3.20
CA PRO A 88 -14.69 0.90 2.96
C PRO A 88 -15.28 1.70 4.14
N GLY A 89 -15.88 2.85 3.87
CA GLY A 89 -16.52 3.68 4.90
C GLY A 89 -15.57 4.32 5.92
N GLY A 90 -14.26 4.24 5.70
CA GLY A 90 -13.23 4.82 6.57
C GLY A 90 -12.20 5.62 5.78
N THR A 91 -11.33 6.33 6.51
CA THR A 91 -10.22 7.07 5.94
C THR A 91 -8.95 6.74 6.69
N LEU A 92 -7.87 6.50 5.96
CA LEU A 92 -6.53 6.53 6.53
C LEU A 92 -6.19 7.96 6.98
N SER A 93 -5.28 8.08 7.94
CA SER A 93 -4.72 9.38 8.28
C SER A 93 -3.89 9.94 7.12
N ASP A 94 -3.81 11.26 7.00
CA ASP A 94 -2.99 11.92 5.97
C ASP A 94 -1.52 11.48 6.07
N ALA A 95 -1.03 11.24 7.29
CA ALA A 95 0.31 10.72 7.53
C ALA A 95 0.49 9.30 6.95
N SER A 96 -0.48 8.40 7.17
CA SER A 96 -0.45 7.04 6.60
C SER A 96 -0.48 7.06 5.07
N VAL A 97 -1.32 7.91 4.48
CA VAL A 97 -1.39 8.08 3.01
C VAL A 97 -0.05 8.61 2.48
N THR A 98 0.52 9.62 3.14
CA THR A 98 1.81 10.21 2.78
C THR A 98 2.95 9.20 2.90
N ASN A 99 2.97 8.39 3.96
CA ASN A 99 3.98 7.34 4.14
C ASN A 99 3.90 6.30 3.03
N ILE A 100 2.70 5.80 2.70
CA ILE A 100 2.51 4.84 1.61
C ILE A 100 2.95 5.45 0.27
N GLN A 101 2.55 6.69 -0.03
CA GLN A 101 2.97 7.38 -1.24
C GLN A 101 4.50 7.51 -1.32
N THR A 102 5.12 7.95 -0.22
CA THR A 102 6.57 8.18 -0.14
C THR A 102 7.33 6.87 -0.29
N TRP A 103 6.93 5.82 0.43
CA TRP A 103 7.52 4.49 0.31
C TRP A 103 7.47 3.96 -1.12
N ILE A 104 6.33 4.09 -1.82
CA ILE A 104 6.24 3.68 -3.23
C ILE A 104 7.16 4.55 -4.09
N THR A 105 7.17 5.87 -3.89
CA THR A 105 8.01 6.81 -4.63
C THR A 105 9.51 6.51 -4.47
N GLU A 106 9.91 6.08 -3.27
CA GLU A 106 11.29 5.71 -2.93
C GLU A 106 11.69 4.32 -3.43
N GLY A 107 10.81 3.62 -4.16
CA GLY A 107 11.10 2.32 -4.76
C GLY A 107 10.55 1.12 -4.01
N ALA A 108 9.64 1.34 -3.05
CA ALA A 108 8.97 0.30 -2.28
C ALA A 108 9.96 -0.71 -1.67
N GLU A 109 11.01 -0.21 -1.00
CA GLU A 109 12.04 -1.04 -0.37
C GLU A 109 11.46 -1.89 0.78
N ASN A 110 12.07 -3.05 1.06
CA ASN A 110 11.77 -3.85 2.25
C ASN A 110 12.86 -3.63 3.31
N ASN A 111 12.70 -2.59 4.13
CA ASN A 111 13.73 -2.05 5.03
C ASN A 111 13.23 -1.78 6.46
#